data_AF-A0A1V6H5A2-F1
#
_entry.id   AF-A0A1V6H5A2-F1
#
_cell.length_a   1.000
_cell.length_b   1.000
_cell.length_c   1.000
_cell.angle_alpha   90.00
_cell.angle_beta   90.00
_cell.angle_gamma   90.00
#
_symmetry.space_group_name_H-M   'P 1'
#
loop_
_entity.id
_entity.type
_entity.pdbx_description
1 polymer ?
#
loop_
_entity_poly.entity_id
_entity_poly.type
_entity_poly.pdbx_seq_one_letter_code
_entity_poly.pdbx_strand_id
1 'polypeptide(L)'
;MGGMTALINADGYTFSGNGTSFSTPIMAGAVACLWQALPQLNCVEIANLVRQNSSQSEYPDSIMGYGIPDMVRAYYGASSQLSRTETGVISVYPNPATDVVSIVVPAGAVKITVTDLFGREMWRSTVDGTCTINCSEWSQGVYFVTVTANHKRLVSKIIKK
;
A
#
# COMPACT_ATOMS: atom_id res chain seq x y z
N MET A 1 -10.33 23.45 15.86
CA MET A 1 -8.89 23.34 16.21
C MET A 1 -8.41 24.68 16.74
N GLY A 2 -7.27 24.71 17.45
CA GLY A 2 -6.66 25.96 17.94
C GLY A 2 -7.28 26.58 19.19
N GLY A 3 -8.12 25.82 19.91
CA GLY A 3 -8.63 26.20 21.23
C GLY A 3 -7.79 25.58 22.34
N MET A 4 -7.60 26.31 23.44
CA MET A 4 -6.75 25.93 24.58
C MET A 4 -5.34 25.47 24.17
N THR A 5 -4.78 26.10 23.13
CA THR A 5 -3.43 25.77 22.65
C THR A 5 -2.42 26.20 23.69
N ALA A 6 -1.49 25.31 24.07
CA ALA A 6 -0.40 25.68 24.96
C ALA A 6 0.58 26.64 24.24
N LEU A 7 0.77 27.82 24.82
CA LEU A 7 1.66 28.88 24.35
C LEU A 7 2.65 29.23 25.46
N ILE A 8 3.79 29.77 25.08
CA ILE A 8 4.81 30.26 26.03
C ILE A 8 4.89 31.78 25.86
N ASN A 9 4.76 32.53 26.95
CA ASN A 9 4.94 33.98 26.93
C ASN A 9 6.43 34.36 26.97
N ALA A 10 6.76 35.65 26.79
CA ALA A 10 8.14 36.13 26.79
C ALA A 10 8.88 35.85 28.12
N ASP A 11 8.14 35.68 29.20
CA ASP A 11 8.65 35.37 30.54
C ASP A 11 8.83 33.87 30.80
N GLY A 12 8.53 33.01 29.82
CA GLY A 12 8.74 31.56 29.89
C GLY A 12 7.60 30.76 30.54
N TYR A 13 6.47 31.38 30.89
CA TYR A 13 5.30 30.71 31.44
C TYR A 13 4.40 30.13 30.35
N THR A 14 3.91 28.91 30.59
CA THR A 14 2.92 28.27 29.73
C THR A 14 1.53 28.79 30.05
N PHE A 15 0.78 29.19 29.03
CA PHE A 15 -0.63 29.57 29.14
C PHE A 15 -1.42 29.00 27.96
N SER A 16 -2.75 28.95 28.09
CA SER A 16 -3.62 28.48 27.02
C SER A 16 -4.17 29.65 26.20
N GLY A 17 -4.06 29.58 24.87
CA GLY A 17 -4.62 30.58 23.94
C GLY A 17 -5.61 29.98 22.94
N ASN A 18 -6.46 30.84 22.39
CA ASN A 18 -7.44 30.49 21.35
C ASN A 18 -7.15 31.30 20.08
N GLY A 19 -7.15 30.65 18.92
CA GLY A 19 -6.91 31.33 17.66
C GLY A 19 -6.85 30.39 16.47
N THR A 20 -7.38 30.84 15.33
CA THR A 20 -7.26 30.11 14.05
C THR A 20 -5.81 30.04 13.58
N SER A 21 -5.00 31.07 13.86
CA SER A 21 -3.56 31.09 13.59
C SER A 21 -2.79 29.97 14.30
N PHE A 22 -3.29 29.46 15.43
CA PHE A 22 -2.70 28.31 16.12
C PHE A 22 -3.09 26.98 15.46
N SER A 23 -4.22 26.93 14.76
CA SER A 23 -4.66 25.72 14.05
C SER A 23 -3.73 25.37 12.89
N THR A 24 -3.20 26.38 12.18
CA THR A 24 -2.32 26.17 11.01
C THR A 24 -1.04 25.41 11.34
N PRO A 25 -0.19 25.82 12.31
CA PRO A 25 1.02 25.07 12.66
C PRO A 25 0.72 23.71 13.32
N ILE A 26 -0.36 23.59 14.10
CA ILE A 26 -0.80 22.29 14.66
C ILE A 26 -1.12 21.32 13.53
N MET A 27 -1.89 21.76 12.54
CA MET A 27 -2.26 20.94 11.40
C MET A 27 -1.04 20.60 10.53
N ALA A 28 -0.15 21.57 10.30
CA ALA A 28 1.09 21.34 9.55
C ALA A 28 1.96 20.25 10.21
N GLY A 29 2.14 20.29 11.53
CA GLY A 29 2.86 19.26 12.28
C GLY A 29 2.19 17.89 12.21
N ALA A 30 0.87 17.84 12.41
CA ALA A 30 0.12 16.58 12.33
C ALA A 30 0.19 15.94 10.93
N VAL A 31 0.09 16.74 9.87
CA VAL A 31 0.24 16.27 8.47
C VAL A 31 1.67 15.81 8.20
N ALA A 32 2.68 16.52 8.71
CA ALA A 32 4.07 16.10 8.58
C ALA A 32 4.32 14.72 9.25
N CYS A 33 3.79 14.50 10.45
CA CYS A 33 3.86 13.21 11.12
C CYS A 33 3.13 12.11 10.34
N LEU A 34 1.93 12.39 9.82
CA LEU A 34 1.18 11.44 9.00
C LEU A 34 1.94 11.06 7.73
N TRP A 35 2.58 12.04 7.07
CA TRP A 35 3.36 11.80 5.87
C TRP A 35 4.64 11.00 6.18
N GLN A 36 5.30 11.27 7.31
CA GLN A 36 6.42 10.45 7.77
C GLN A 36 6.01 8.99 8.01
N ALA A 37 4.79 8.74 8.49
CA ALA A 37 4.28 7.40 8.72
C ALA A 37 3.83 6.67 7.44
N LEU A 38 3.59 7.40 6.34
CA LEU A 38 3.13 6.87 5.05
C LEU A 38 4.02 7.41 3.90
N PRO A 39 5.33 7.10 3.89
CA PRO A 39 6.30 7.68 2.95
C PRO A 39 6.06 7.33 1.47
N GLN A 40 5.23 6.33 1.20
CA GLN A 40 4.83 5.91 -0.14
C GLN A 40 3.78 6.82 -0.79
N LEU A 41 3.15 7.72 -0.03
CA LEU A 41 2.15 8.65 -0.53
C LEU A 41 2.81 9.98 -0.92
N ASN A 42 2.30 10.60 -1.99
CA ASN A 42 2.68 11.96 -2.38
C ASN A 42 1.85 13.03 -1.65
N CYS A 43 2.24 14.30 -1.79
CA CYS A 43 1.60 15.41 -1.10
C CYS A 43 0.09 15.55 -1.38
N VAL A 44 -0.34 15.26 -2.61
CA VAL A 44 -1.75 15.34 -3.02
C VAL A 44 -2.54 14.18 -2.39
N GLU A 45 -1.96 12.98 -2.38
CA GLU A 45 -2.55 11.81 -1.75
C GLU A 45 -2.71 12.00 -0.23
N ILE A 46 -1.70 12.54 0.45
CA ILE A 46 -1.78 12.88 1.87
C ILE A 46 -2.86 13.93 2.13
N ALA A 47 -2.92 15.00 1.33
CA ALA A 47 -3.93 16.04 1.49
C ALA A 47 -5.36 15.48 1.30
N ASN A 48 -5.55 14.61 0.32
CA ASN A 48 -6.83 13.98 0.06
C ASN A 48 -7.20 12.95 1.14
N LEU A 49 -6.23 12.17 1.62
CA LEU A 49 -6.42 11.23 2.72
C LEU A 49 -6.94 11.93 3.97
N VAL A 50 -6.36 13.08 4.30
CA VAL A 50 -6.81 13.93 5.41
C VAL A 50 -8.25 14.39 5.18
N ARG A 51 -8.56 14.98 4.01
CA ARG A 51 -9.92 15.49 3.69
C ARG A 51 -10.99 14.40 3.75
N GLN A 52 -10.71 13.21 3.23
CA GLN A 52 -11.64 12.09 3.20
C GLN A 52 -11.94 11.53 4.60
N ASN A 53 -11.00 11.69 5.53
CA ASN A 53 -11.13 11.22 6.91
C ASN A 53 -11.47 12.36 7.88
N SER A 54 -11.92 13.51 7.38
CA SER A 54 -12.46 14.59 8.22
C SER A 54 -13.96 14.40 8.49
N SER A 55 -14.48 15.04 9.54
CA SER A 55 -15.85 14.84 10.03
C SER A 55 -16.97 15.21 9.06
N GLN A 56 -16.72 16.10 8.09
CA GLN A 56 -17.69 16.55 7.08
C GLN A 56 -17.18 16.24 5.66
N SER A 57 -16.44 15.14 5.50
CA SER A 57 -15.82 14.80 4.23
C SER A 57 -16.81 14.63 3.07
N GLU A 58 -18.02 14.13 3.38
CA GLU A 58 -19.11 13.92 2.40
C GLU A 58 -19.87 15.21 2.04
N TYR A 59 -19.98 16.14 2.98
CA TYR A 59 -20.77 17.38 2.84
C TYR A 59 -20.00 18.59 3.38
N PRO A 60 -18.93 19.02 2.69
CA PRO A 60 -18.16 20.16 3.12
C PRO A 60 -18.95 21.46 2.99
N ASP A 61 -18.72 22.39 3.92
CA ASP A 61 -19.37 23.71 3.92
C ASP A 61 -18.35 24.86 3.97
N SER A 62 -18.82 26.10 3.84
CA SER A 62 -17.96 27.29 3.86
C SER A 62 -17.51 27.71 5.27
N ILE A 63 -18.03 27.08 6.34
CA ILE A 63 -17.78 27.43 7.74
C ILE A 63 -16.67 26.55 8.34
N MET A 64 -16.76 25.23 8.17
CA MET A 64 -15.82 24.22 8.68
C MET A 64 -15.07 23.50 7.56
N GLY A 65 -15.37 23.74 6.28
CA GLY A 65 -14.73 23.06 5.17
C GLY A 65 -15.05 21.57 5.22
N TYR A 66 -14.02 20.72 5.24
CA TYR A 66 -14.17 19.27 5.40
C TYR A 66 -14.43 18.84 6.86
N GLY A 67 -14.52 19.79 7.79
CA GLY A 67 -14.69 19.51 9.22
C GLY A 67 -13.38 19.22 9.94
N ILE A 68 -13.47 18.52 11.07
CA ILE A 68 -12.33 18.21 11.94
C ILE A 68 -11.61 16.95 11.38
N PRO A 69 -10.31 17.03 11.04
CA PRO A 69 -9.55 15.88 10.56
C PRO A 69 -9.33 14.82 11.63
N ASP A 70 -9.46 13.54 11.26
CA ASP A 70 -9.08 12.39 12.09
C ASP A 70 -7.84 11.69 11.51
N MET A 71 -6.67 12.02 12.06
CA MET A 71 -5.38 11.48 11.61
C MET A 71 -5.22 9.99 11.94
N VAL A 72 -5.85 9.51 13.01
CA VAL A 72 -5.76 8.09 13.43
C VAL A 72 -6.53 7.23 12.43
N ARG A 73 -7.75 7.65 12.09
CA ARG A 73 -8.56 7.00 11.08
C ARG A 73 -7.89 7.05 9.71
N ALA A 74 -7.32 8.19 9.32
CA ALA A 74 -6.53 8.34 8.10
C ALA A 74 -5.36 7.35 8.03
N TYR A 75 -4.58 7.25 9.11
CA TYR A 75 -3.41 6.36 9.18
C TYR A 75 -3.81 4.89 9.05
N TYR A 76 -4.74 4.40 9.88
CA TYR A 76 -5.14 2.98 9.83
C TYR A 76 -5.86 2.62 8.52
N GLY A 77 -6.67 3.55 7.98
CA GLY A 77 -7.32 3.38 6.68
C GLY A 77 -6.30 3.20 5.55
N ALA A 78 -5.30 4.08 5.47
CA ALA A 78 -4.25 3.99 4.46
C ALA A 78 -3.31 2.80 4.70
N SER A 79 -2.85 2.58 5.94
CA SER A 79 -1.93 1.50 6.28
C SER A 79 -2.52 0.12 5.99
N SER A 80 -3.83 -0.09 6.21
CA SER A 80 -4.49 -1.36 5.90
C SER A 80 -4.61 -1.61 4.39
N GLN A 81 -4.83 -0.56 3.59
CA GLN A 81 -4.80 -0.66 2.13
C GLN A 81 -3.39 -0.95 1.60
N LEU A 82 -2.37 -0.33 2.21
CA LEU A 82 -0.97 -0.55 1.88
C LEU A 82 -0.49 -1.94 2.29
N SER A 83 -0.96 -2.45 3.43
CA SER A 83 -0.72 -3.82 3.89
C SER A 83 -1.48 -4.85 3.05
N ARG A 84 -2.70 -4.58 2.57
CA ARG A 84 -3.35 -5.39 1.51
C ARG A 84 -2.56 -5.40 0.20
N THR A 85 -1.68 -4.40 0.01
CA THR A 85 -0.77 -4.30 -1.13
C THR A 85 0.61 -4.89 -0.81
N GLU A 86 0.86 -5.37 0.41
CA GLU A 86 1.89 -6.37 0.69
C GLU A 86 1.37 -7.72 0.19
N THR A 87 1.42 -7.84 -1.14
CA THR A 87 1.98 -8.98 -1.83
C THR A 87 1.92 -10.27 -1.01
N GLY A 88 0.72 -10.85 -0.93
CA GLY A 88 0.56 -12.14 -0.29
C GLY A 88 1.55 -13.14 -0.88
N VAL A 89 2.09 -13.97 0.02
CA VAL A 89 3.19 -14.89 -0.24
C VAL A 89 2.85 -15.75 -1.45
N ILE A 90 3.58 -15.57 -2.55
CA ILE A 90 3.46 -16.44 -3.73
C ILE A 90 4.10 -17.77 -3.37
N SER A 91 3.29 -18.82 -3.30
CA SER A 91 3.78 -20.17 -3.03
C SER A 91 3.81 -20.96 -4.34
N VAL A 92 4.95 -21.60 -4.61
CA VAL A 92 5.14 -22.39 -5.83
C VAL A 92 5.57 -23.80 -5.44
N TYR A 93 4.75 -24.79 -5.78
CA TYR A 93 4.97 -26.19 -5.41
C TYR A 93 4.39 -27.17 -6.44
N PRO A 94 4.92 -28.40 -6.55
CA PRO A 94 6.18 -28.84 -5.96
C PRO A 94 7.37 -28.13 -6.62
N ASN A 95 8.40 -27.82 -5.84
CA ASN A 95 9.67 -27.33 -6.34
C ASN A 95 10.79 -28.13 -5.66
N PRO A 96 11.47 -29.07 -6.36
CA PRO A 96 11.46 -29.28 -7.82
C PRO A 96 10.18 -29.95 -8.38
N ALA A 97 9.73 -29.54 -9.57
CA ALA A 97 8.55 -30.06 -10.27
C ALA A 97 8.89 -31.16 -11.27
N THR A 98 7.99 -32.13 -11.49
CA THR A 98 8.08 -33.14 -12.56
C THR A 98 7.13 -32.79 -13.72
N ASP A 99 5.83 -32.90 -13.54
CA ASP A 99 4.87 -32.76 -14.66
C ASP A 99 3.98 -31.53 -14.50
N VAL A 100 3.72 -31.14 -13.25
CA VAL A 100 2.85 -30.02 -12.91
C VAL A 100 3.48 -29.16 -11.84
N VAL A 101 3.21 -27.86 -11.93
CA VAL A 101 3.55 -26.88 -10.89
C VAL A 101 2.32 -26.05 -10.56
N SER A 102 2.00 -25.95 -9.28
CA SER A 102 0.95 -25.11 -8.74
C SER A 102 1.54 -23.82 -8.20
N ILE A 103 0.94 -22.71 -8.62
CA ILE A 103 1.25 -21.36 -8.16
C ILE A 103 0.03 -20.84 -7.42
N VAL A 104 0.19 -20.55 -6.14
CA VAL A 104 -0.83 -19.93 -5.31
C VAL A 104 -0.51 -18.45 -5.23
N VAL A 105 -1.42 -17.63 -5.73
CA VAL A 105 -1.37 -16.18 -5.59
C VAL A 105 -2.42 -15.70 -4.58
N PRO A 106 -2.14 -14.62 -3.84
CA PRO A 106 -3.16 -14.00 -3.01
C PRO A 106 -4.35 -13.52 -3.86
N ALA A 107 -5.51 -13.36 -3.21
CA ALA A 107 -6.73 -12.90 -3.86
C ALA A 107 -6.50 -11.61 -4.66
N GLY A 108 -6.97 -11.61 -5.91
CA GLY A 108 -6.77 -10.55 -6.89
C GLY A 108 -6.23 -11.11 -8.21
N ALA A 109 -6.80 -10.67 -9.33
CA ALA A 109 -6.32 -11.05 -10.65
C ALA A 109 -4.89 -10.51 -10.89
N VAL A 110 -3.92 -11.41 -11.01
CA VAL A 110 -2.50 -11.08 -11.26
C VAL A 110 -2.03 -11.70 -12.57
N LYS A 111 -1.13 -10.99 -13.26
CA LYS A 111 -0.50 -11.51 -14.46
C LYS A 111 0.70 -12.36 -14.08
N ILE A 112 0.66 -13.64 -14.42
CA ILE A 112 1.74 -14.59 -14.22
C ILE A 112 2.41 -14.85 -15.56
N THR A 113 3.74 -14.84 -15.58
CA THR A 113 4.56 -15.15 -16.76
C THR A 113 5.72 -16.04 -16.34
N VAL A 114 5.88 -17.18 -17.01
CA VAL A 114 6.97 -18.12 -16.77
C VAL A 114 7.99 -18.02 -17.91
N THR A 115 9.25 -17.83 -17.55
CA THR A 115 10.36 -17.67 -18.49
C THR A 115 11.48 -18.68 -18.22
N ASP A 116 12.16 -19.12 -19.29
CA ASP A 116 13.39 -19.91 -19.18
C ASP A 116 14.62 -19.04 -18.79
N LEU A 117 15.79 -19.67 -18.69
CA LEU A 117 17.08 -19.01 -18.44
C LEU A 117 17.52 -18.02 -19.54
N PHE A 118 17.02 -18.20 -20.76
CA PHE A 118 17.27 -17.33 -21.91
C PHE A 118 16.22 -16.22 -22.04
N GLY A 119 15.29 -16.10 -21.10
CA GLY A 119 14.21 -15.11 -21.12
C GLY A 119 13.06 -15.43 -22.08
N ARG A 120 13.01 -16.65 -22.64
CA ARG A 120 11.90 -17.07 -23.51
C ARG A 120 10.66 -17.30 -22.67
N GLU A 121 9.53 -16.75 -23.11
CA GLU A 121 8.25 -16.97 -22.46
C GLU A 121 7.73 -18.37 -22.77
N MET A 122 7.63 -19.19 -21.73
CA MET A 122 7.09 -20.55 -21.82
C MET A 122 5.58 -20.56 -21.59
N TRP A 123 5.10 -19.65 -20.75
CA TRP A 123 3.70 -19.60 -20.35
C TRP A 123 3.31 -18.24 -19.80
N ARG A 124 2.06 -17.83 -20.03
CA ARG A 124 1.49 -16.59 -19.50
C ARG A 124 -0.02 -16.71 -19.31
N SER A 125 -0.52 -16.26 -18.16
CA SER A 125 -1.95 -16.11 -17.93
C SER A 125 -2.26 -15.08 -16.84
N THR A 126 -3.50 -14.64 -16.78
CA THR A 126 -4.04 -13.87 -15.66
C THR A 126 -4.80 -14.82 -14.75
N VAL A 127 -4.45 -14.86 -13.47
CA VAL A 127 -4.98 -15.82 -12.50
C VAL A 127 -5.47 -15.07 -11.26
N ASP A 128 -6.59 -15.52 -10.70
CA ASP A 128 -7.08 -15.10 -9.40
C ASP A 128 -7.16 -16.35 -8.50
N GLY A 129 -6.25 -16.48 -7.53
CA GLY A 129 -6.13 -17.65 -6.64
C GLY A 129 -5.09 -18.70 -7.08
N THR A 130 -5.49 -19.96 -7.19
CA THR A 130 -4.56 -21.08 -7.49
C THR A 130 -4.58 -21.42 -8.97
N CYS A 131 -3.40 -21.50 -9.60
CA CYS A 131 -3.23 -22.01 -10.95
C CYS A 131 -2.27 -23.19 -10.99
N THR A 132 -2.66 -24.23 -11.73
CA THR A 132 -1.79 -25.36 -12.03
C THR A 132 -1.34 -25.28 -13.48
N ILE A 133 -0.02 -25.33 -13.68
CA ILE A 133 0.63 -25.27 -15.00
C ILE A 133 1.19 -26.65 -15.30
N ASN A 134 0.88 -27.17 -16.47
CA ASN A 134 1.53 -28.37 -16.99
C ASN A 134 2.89 -27.99 -17.58
N CYS A 135 3.95 -28.59 -17.06
CA CYS A 135 5.33 -28.41 -17.49
C CYS A 135 5.98 -29.71 -17.96
N SER A 136 5.22 -30.76 -18.26
CA SER A 136 5.74 -32.07 -18.69
C SER A 136 6.58 -31.98 -19.97
N GLU A 137 6.23 -31.06 -20.87
CA GLU A 137 6.96 -30.82 -22.13
C GLU A 137 8.16 -29.88 -21.98
N TRP A 138 8.39 -29.32 -20.78
CA TRP A 138 9.49 -28.40 -20.56
C TRP A 138 10.79 -29.17 -20.30
N SER A 139 11.88 -28.67 -20.90
CA SER A 139 13.23 -29.18 -20.64
C SER A 139 13.60 -29.09 -19.16
N GLN A 140 14.39 -30.06 -18.68
CA GLN A 140 14.96 -30.02 -17.34
C GLN A 140 15.80 -28.75 -17.17
N GLY A 141 15.60 -28.01 -16.08
CA GLY A 141 16.29 -26.74 -15.89
C GLY A 141 15.63 -25.81 -14.89
N VAL A 142 16.11 -24.56 -14.88
CA VAL A 142 15.60 -23.50 -14.01
C VAL A 142 14.66 -22.59 -14.80
N TYR A 143 13.53 -22.28 -14.18
CA TYR A 143 12.52 -21.37 -14.72
C TYR A 143 12.22 -20.27 -13.71
N PHE A 144 11.84 -19.09 -14.21
CA PHE A 144 11.45 -17.95 -13.39
C PHE A 144 9.98 -17.63 -13.59
N VAL A 145 9.24 -17.59 -12.48
CA VAL A 145 7.86 -17.11 -12.43
C VAL A 145 7.90 -15.64 -12.08
N THR A 146 7.54 -14.80 -13.03
CA THR A 146 7.26 -13.38 -12.78
C THR A 146 5.77 -13.20 -12.52
N VAL A 147 5.41 -12.61 -11.38
CA VAL A 147 4.05 -12.17 -11.07
C VAL A 147 4.01 -10.66 -11.00
N THR A 148 3.12 -10.06 -11.79
CA THR A 148 2.94 -8.62 -11.84
C THR A 148 1.54 -8.27 -11.33
N ALA A 149 1.48 -7.50 -10.25
CA ALA A 149 0.25 -7.06 -9.60
C ALA A 149 0.39 -5.60 -9.15
N ASN A 150 -0.54 -4.72 -9.53
CA ASN A 150 -0.60 -3.31 -9.08
C ASN A 150 0.78 -2.60 -9.07
N HIS A 151 1.49 -2.64 -10.21
CA HIS A 151 2.83 -2.06 -10.40
C HIS A 151 3.98 -2.69 -9.57
N LYS A 152 3.72 -3.75 -8.80
CA LYS A 152 4.74 -4.56 -8.15
C LYS A 152 5.04 -5.81 -8.96
N ARG A 153 6.33 -6.16 -9.05
CA ARG A 153 6.83 -7.35 -9.73
C ARG A 153 7.50 -8.26 -8.71
N LEU A 154 7.02 -9.49 -8.58
CA LEU A 154 7.70 -10.55 -7.86
C LEU A 154 8.27 -11.58 -8.81
N VAL A 155 9.39 -12.19 -8.42
CA VAL A 155 10.02 -13.27 -9.16
C VAL A 155 10.28 -14.45 -8.23
N SER A 156 9.84 -15.63 -8.62
CA SER A 156 10.10 -16.89 -7.91
C SER A 156 10.79 -17.90 -8.84
N LYS A 157 11.66 -18.75 -8.27
CA LYS A 157 12.43 -19.74 -9.02
C LYS A 157 11.77 -21.11 -8.95
N ILE A 158 11.57 -21.75 -10.09
CA ILE A 158 11.14 -23.15 -10.22
C ILE A 158 12.31 -23.98 -10.76
N ILE A 159 12.49 -25.19 -10.22
CA ILE A 159 13.41 -26.19 -10.74
C ILE A 159 12.58 -27.32 -11.35
N LYS A 160 12.77 -27.60 -12.65
CA LYS A 160 12.17 -28.74 -13.37
C LYS A 160 13.14 -29.90 -13.41
N LYS A 161 12.70 -31.07 -12.94
CA LYS A 161 13.42 -32.35 -13.03
C LYS A 161 12.99 -33.16 -14.25
#